data_AF-A0A7L5ULL6-F1
#
_entry.id   AF-A0A7L5ULL6-F1
#
_cell.length_a   1.000
_cell.length_b   1.000
_cell.length_c   1.000
_cell.angle_alpha   90.00
_cell.angle_beta   90.00
_cell.angle_gamma   90.00
#
_symmetry.space_group_name_H-M   'P 1'
#
loop_
_entity.id
_entity.type
_entity.pdbx_description
1 polymer ?
#
loop_
_entity_poly.entity_id
_entity_poly.type
_entity_poly.pdbx_seq_one_letter_code
_entity_poly.pdbx_strand_id
1 'polypeptide(L)' 'MAAKQFIIQGKVPFEIKNAPKVDHVTFNDKTRKAIVRAYAEEEGIIPNTAKDFDNADDAMKELFDDKQ' A
#
# COMPACT_ATOMS: atom_id res chain seq x y z
N MET A 1 34.51 2.61 22.04
CA MET A 1 34.34 3.84 21.23
C MET A 1 33.93 3.43 19.82
N ALA A 2 32.64 3.47 19.50
CA ALA A 2 32.10 3.12 18.16
C ALA A 2 30.97 4.06 17.71
N ALA A 3 30.38 4.84 18.62
CA ALA A 3 29.29 5.77 18.31
C ALA A 3 29.73 7.08 17.64
N LYS A 4 31.04 7.38 17.58
CA LYS A 4 31.55 8.67 17.06
C LYS A 4 31.75 8.73 15.53
N GLN A 5 31.56 7.63 14.80
CA GLN A 5 31.77 7.61 13.34
C GLN A 5 30.53 8.00 12.51
N PHE A 6 29.35 8.17 13.13
CA PHE A 6 28.08 8.33 12.39
C PHE A 6 27.79 9.73 11.84
N ILE A 7 28.56 10.77 12.23
CA ILE A 7 28.14 12.17 11.99
C ILE A 7 28.83 12.82 10.77
N ILE A 8 29.87 12.22 10.16
CA ILE A 8 30.72 12.99 9.23
C ILE A 8 30.31 12.91 7.75
N GLN A 9 29.43 12.01 7.30
CA GLN A 9 29.25 11.83 5.84
C GLN A 9 27.84 11.67 5.29
N GLY A 10 26.77 11.81 6.09
CA GLY A 10 25.38 11.81 5.57
C GLY A 10 25.01 10.58 4.70
N LYS A 11 25.82 9.53 4.77
CA LYS A 11 25.74 8.33 3.94
C LYS A 11 25.92 7.13 4.85
N VAL A 12 24.99 6.19 4.71
CA VAL A 12 24.93 4.97 5.48
C VAL A 12 25.99 3.98 4.95
N PRO A 13 26.92 3.46 5.78
CA PRO A 13 28.06 2.68 5.30
C PRO A 13 27.74 1.17 5.31
N PHE A 14 26.68 0.75 4.63
CA PHE A 14 26.46 -0.66 4.32
C PHE A 14 25.93 -0.82 2.89
N GLU A 15 26.32 -1.90 2.22
CA GLU A 15 25.73 -2.29 0.95
C GLU A 15 24.26 -2.66 1.16
N ILE A 16 23.36 -1.97 0.47
CA ILE A 16 21.99 -2.42 0.28
C ILE A 16 22.10 -3.63 -0.64
N LYS A 17 22.15 -4.84 -0.08
CA LYS A 17 21.96 -6.06 -0.86
C LYS A 17 20.65 -5.88 -1.62
N ASN A 18 20.75 -5.81 -2.95
CA ASN A 18 19.66 -5.51 -3.88
C ASN A 18 18.31 -5.96 -3.31
N ALA A 19 17.35 -5.03 -3.24
CA ALA A 19 15.98 -5.35 -2.86
C ALA A 19 15.57 -6.65 -3.58
N PRO A 20 15.00 -7.64 -2.87
CA PRO A 20 14.65 -8.91 -3.49
C PRO A 20 13.86 -8.60 -4.76
N LYS A 21 14.33 -9.10 -5.91
CA LYS A 21 13.53 -9.07 -7.14
C LYS A 21 12.27 -9.85 -6.81
N VAL A 22 11.17 -9.14 -6.58
CA VAL A 22 9.87 -9.75 -6.41
C VAL A 22 9.45 -10.18 -7.82
N ASP A 23 9.85 -11.39 -8.20
CA ASP A 23 9.56 -11.91 -9.54
C ASP A 23 8.05 -12.05 -9.75
N HIS A 24 7.29 -12.35 -8.67
CA HIS A 24 5.83 -12.40 -8.66
C HIS A 24 5.25 -11.94 -7.31
N VAL A 25 4.23 -11.08 -7.36
CA VAL A 25 3.39 -10.74 -6.19
C VAL A 25 2.22 -11.72 -6.15
N THR A 26 2.17 -12.56 -5.14
CA THR A 26 1.05 -13.49 -4.95
C THR A 26 0.00 -12.85 -4.05
N PHE A 27 -1.17 -12.53 -4.62
CA PHE A 27 -2.31 -12.05 -3.84
C PHE A 27 -3.09 -13.22 -3.24
N ASN A 28 -3.50 -13.06 -1.98
CA ASN A 28 -4.49 -13.96 -1.38
C ASN A 28 -5.83 -13.86 -2.16
N ASP A 29 -6.69 -14.85 -1.98
CA ASP A 29 -7.93 -14.93 -2.76
C ASP A 29 -8.90 -13.77 -2.50
N LYS A 30 -8.90 -13.20 -1.28
CA LYS A 30 -9.73 -12.03 -0.94
C LYS A 30 -9.27 -10.80 -1.72
N THR A 31 -7.97 -10.51 -1.71
CA THR A 31 -7.37 -9.40 -2.44
C THR A 31 -7.58 -9.57 -3.94
N ARG A 32 -7.38 -10.78 -4.48
CA ARG A 32 -7.59 -11.06 -5.91
C ARG A 32 -9.04 -10.78 -6.32
N LYS A 33 -10.02 -11.24 -5.53
CA LYS A 33 -11.45 -10.99 -5.79
C LYS A 33 -11.81 -9.52 -5.70
N ALA A 34 -11.26 -8.79 -4.73
CA ALA A 34 -11.49 -7.36 -4.58
C ALA A 34 -10.99 -6.58 -5.82
N ILE A 35 -9.79 -6.89 -6.31
CA ILE A 35 -9.23 -6.27 -7.53
C ILE A 35 -10.13 -6.55 -8.74
N VAL A 36 -10.48 -7.82 -8.98
CA VAL A 36 -11.34 -8.19 -10.13
C VAL A 36 -12.71 -7.49 -10.06
N ARG A 37 -13.28 -7.39 -8.87
CA ARG A 37 -14.56 -6.70 -8.66
C ARG A 37 -14.45 -5.21 -8.96
N ALA A 38 -13.41 -4.54 -8.46
CA ALA A 38 -13.19 -3.11 -8.71
C ALA A 38 -13.12 -2.79 -10.21
N TYR A 39 -12.38 -3.59 -10.99
CA TYR A 39 -12.33 -3.44 -12.45
C TYR A 39 -13.70 -3.66 -13.11
N ALA A 40 -14.46 -4.67 -12.67
CA ALA A 40 -15.79 -4.92 -13.22
C ALA A 40 -16.79 -3.78 -12.91
N GLU A 41 -16.66 -3.13 -11.75
CA GLU A 41 -17.44 -1.94 -11.37
C GLU A 41 -17.05 -0.72 -12.23
N GLU A 42 -15.75 -0.51 -12.45
CA GLU A 42 -15.22 0.58 -13.28
C GLU A 42 -15.64 0.45 -14.76
N GLU A 43 -15.57 -0.75 -15.32
CA GLU A 43 -15.99 -1.05 -16.70
C GLU A 43 -17.52 -1.11 -16.85
N GLY A 44 -18.29 -0.94 -15.77
CA GLY A 44 -19.75 -0.98 -15.79
C GLY A 44 -20.35 -2.37 -16.07
N ILE A 45 -19.56 -3.43 -15.93
CA ILE A 45 -20.02 -4.82 -16.05
C ILE A 45 -20.97 -5.16 -14.89
N ILE A 46 -20.68 -4.63 -13.70
CA ILE A 46 -21.54 -4.69 -12.52
C ILE A 46 -21.74 -3.28 -11.96
N PRO A 47 -22.83 -3.03 -11.19
CA PRO A 47 -23.07 -1.72 -10.60
C PRO A 47 -21.93 -1.31 -9.66
N ASN A 48 -21.47 -0.07 -9.79
CA ASN A 48 -20.49 0.50 -8.86
C ASN A 48 -21.09 0.60 -7.46
N THR A 49 -20.42 0.01 -6.48
CA THR A 49 -20.84 0.03 -5.07
C THR A 49 -19.89 0.83 -4.17
N ALA A 50 -18.81 1.36 -4.74
CA ALA A 50 -17.88 2.20 -4.03
C ALA A 50 -18.54 3.51 -3.59
N LYS A 51 -18.17 3.98 -2.40
CA LYS A 51 -18.55 5.30 -1.89
C LYS A 51 -17.57 6.33 -2.44
N ASP A 52 -18.11 7.41 -2.98
CA ASP A 52 -17.30 8.55 -3.41
C ASP A 52 -16.99 9.47 -2.22
N PHE A 53 -15.80 10.07 -2.26
CA PHE A 53 -15.34 11.03 -1.27
C PHE A 53 -14.77 12.25 -2.00
N ASP A 54 -15.06 13.44 -1.51
CA ASP A 54 -14.54 14.71 -2.02
C ASP A 54 -13.31 15.21 -1.23
N ASN A 55 -12.98 14.56 -0.12
CA ASN A 55 -11.84 14.87 0.73
C ASN A 55 -11.18 13.61 1.33
N ALA A 56 -9.89 13.72 1.64
CA ALA A 56 -9.10 12.60 2.13
C ALA A 56 -9.45 12.21 3.58
N ASP A 57 -9.84 13.17 4.42
CA ASP A 57 -10.12 12.92 5.84
C ASP A 57 -11.35 12.01 6.02
N ASP A 58 -12.40 12.23 5.22
CA ASP A 58 -13.61 11.40 5.25
C ASP A 58 -13.36 9.99 4.70
N ALA A 59 -12.54 9.88 3.65
CA ALA A 59 -12.13 8.59 3.12
C ALA A 59 -11.34 7.77 4.15
N MET A 60 -10.40 8.42 4.86
CA MET A 60 -9.61 7.75 5.89
C MET A 60 -10.45 7.32 7.09
N LYS A 61 -11.40 8.14 7.53
CA LYS A 61 -12.34 7.75 8.59
C LYS A 61 -13.15 6.53 8.17
N GLU A 62 -13.74 6.50 6.98
CA GLU A 62 -14.53 5.34 6.56
C GLU A 62 -13.70 4.04 6.51
N LEU A 63 -12.47 4.12 5.99
CA LEU A 63 -11.63 2.94 5.77
C LEU A 63 -10.99 2.38 7.05
N PHE A 64 -10.75 3.24 8.05
CA PHE A 64 -9.89 2.89 9.19
C PHE A 64 -10.47 3.24 10.57
N ASP A 65 -11.55 4.02 10.69
CA ASP A 65 -12.30 4.08 11.94
C ASP A 65 -13.12 2.79 12.06
N ASP A 66 -12.49 1.76 12.61
CA ASP A 66 -13.19 0.63 13.21
C ASP A 66 -14.13 1.20 14.28
N LYS A 67 -15.44 1.22 14.01
CA LYS A 67 -16.43 1.44 15.06
C LYS A 67 -16.19 0.38 16.14
N GLN A 68 -15.67 0.82 17.29
CA GLN A 68 -15.52 -0.01 18.49
C GLN A 68 -16.86 -0.60 18.93
#